data_AF-A0A8T4MFP8-F1
#
_entry.id   AF-A0A8T4MFP8-F1
#
_cell.length_a   1.000
_cell.length_b   1.000
_cell.length_c   1.000
_cell.angle_alpha   90.00
_cell.angle_beta   90.00
_cell.angle_gamma   90.00
#
_symmetry.space_group_name_H-M   'P 1'
#
loop_
_entity.id
_entity.type
_entity.pdbx_description
1 polymer ?
#
loop_
_entity_poly.entity_id
_entity_poly.type
_entity_poly.pdbx_seq_one_letter_code
_entity_poly.pdbx_strand_id
1 'polypeptide(L)'
;MKIQQMAFMLVAVMIFFAMVAIVYFTITSSKLRDTADDLREEEAKELARQMAGTPELMFSKQASPYSSSVDFDKAFALSKMNVYKNKYWNLDYLMIEKVYPSSINEDCTSGNYPDCRYLILIDNTRGNYTGTQTAPVAIVWWDPKLESIGNYRFQLGRIHALAHDPTK
;
A
#
# COMPACT_ATOMS: atom_id res chain seq x y z
N MET A 1 -59.02 25.40 -26.73
CA MET A 1 -58.50 24.02 -26.91
C MET A 1 -57.04 23.94 -27.34
N LYS A 2 -56.59 24.59 -28.44
CA LYS A 2 -55.18 24.49 -28.90
C LYS A 2 -54.11 24.96 -27.88
N ILE A 3 -54.42 25.98 -27.08
CA ILE A 3 -53.50 26.50 -26.04
C ILE A 3 -53.31 25.52 -24.88
N GLN A 4 -54.35 24.78 -24.49
CA GLN A 4 -54.25 23.78 -23.43
C GLN A 4 -53.41 22.56 -23.86
N GLN A 5 -53.49 22.17 -25.14
CA GLN A 5 -52.68 21.07 -25.68
C GLN A 5 -51.19 21.42 -25.75
N MET A 6 -50.84 22.66 -26.10
CA MET A 6 -49.45 23.14 -26.11
C MET A 6 -48.85 23.23 -24.70
N ALA A 7 -49.65 23.71 -23.72
CA ALA A 7 -49.22 23.78 -22.33
C ALA A 7 -48.97 22.38 -21.73
N PHE A 8 -49.83 21.41 -22.04
CA PHE A 8 -49.66 20.03 -21.58
C PHE A 8 -48.39 19.37 -22.12
N MET A 9 -48.07 19.62 -23.40
CA MET A 9 -46.83 19.14 -24.01
C MET A 9 -45.59 19.73 -23.34
N LEU A 10 -45.62 21.03 -23.00
CA LEU A 10 -44.51 21.71 -22.34
C LEU A 10 -44.27 21.16 -20.92
N VAL A 11 -45.34 20.92 -20.15
CA VAL A 11 -45.24 20.35 -18.80
C VAL A 11 -44.64 18.94 -18.85
N ALA A 12 -45.05 18.11 -19.81
CA ALA A 12 -44.52 16.75 -19.97
C ALA A 12 -43.01 16.75 -20.28
N VAL A 13 -42.55 17.65 -21.14
CA VAL A 13 -41.11 17.81 -21.46
C VAL A 13 -40.32 18.28 -20.24
N MET A 14 -40.87 19.20 -19.45
CA MET A 14 -40.21 19.68 -18.23
C MET A 14 -40.01 18.56 -17.20
N ILE A 15 -41.03 17.72 -17.00
CA ILE A 15 -40.97 16.57 -16.10
C ILE A 15 -39.96 15.53 -16.61
N PHE A 16 -39.92 15.29 -17.92
CA PHE A 16 -38.95 14.38 -18.52
C PHE A 16 -37.50 14.83 -18.25
N PHE A 17 -37.20 16.11 -18.49
CA PHE A 17 -35.86 16.65 -18.19
C PHE A 17 -35.54 16.63 -16.70
N ALA A 18 -36.52 16.87 -15.82
CA ALA A 18 -36.33 16.76 -14.38
C ALA A 18 -35.96 15.32 -13.96
N MET A 19 -36.62 14.31 -14.52
CA MET A 19 -36.24 12.90 -14.27
C MET A 19 -34.82 12.59 -14.75
N VAL A 20 -34.47 13.00 -15.97
CA VAL A 20 -33.12 12.78 -16.51
C VAL A 20 -32.07 13.46 -15.64
N ALA A 21 -32.33 14.69 -15.18
CA ALA A 21 -31.43 15.42 -14.30
C ALA A 21 -31.22 14.68 -12.97
N ILE A 22 -32.28 14.21 -12.31
CA ILE A 22 -32.19 13.47 -11.04
C ILE A 22 -31.37 12.18 -11.22
N VAL A 23 -31.60 11.44 -12.31
CA VAL A 23 -30.84 10.22 -12.62
C VAL A 23 -29.36 10.54 -12.88
N TYR A 24 -29.06 11.62 -13.61
CA TYR A 24 -27.68 12.05 -13.86
C TYR A 24 -26.95 12.46 -12.56
N PHE A 25 -27.62 13.22 -11.70
CA PHE A 25 -27.06 13.67 -10.41
C PHE A 25 -26.79 12.50 -9.47
N THR A 26 -27.68 11.50 -9.41
CA THR A 26 -27.50 10.32 -8.55
C THR A 26 -26.33 9.45 -9.01
N ILE A 27 -26.17 9.22 -10.31
CA ILE A 27 -25.01 8.49 -10.86
C ILE A 27 -23.70 9.23 -10.59
N THR A 28 -23.67 10.55 -10.81
CA THR A 28 -22.45 11.35 -10.63
C THR A 28 -22.05 11.48 -9.15
N SER A 29 -23.03 11.63 -8.25
CA SER A 29 -22.77 11.73 -6.80
C SER A 29 -22.24 10.43 -6.22
N SER A 30 -22.69 9.28 -6.75
CA SER A 30 -22.18 7.98 -6.31
C SER A 30 -20.69 7.82 -6.66
N LYS A 31 -20.29 8.22 -7.88
CA LYS A 31 -18.88 8.21 -8.29
C LYS A 31 -17.98 9.10 -7.43
N LEU A 32 -18.48 10.26 -7.02
CA LEU A 32 -17.73 11.17 -6.13
C LEU A 32 -17.48 10.54 -4.75
N ARG A 33 -18.44 9.77 -4.24
CA ARG A 33 -18.30 9.06 -2.97
C ARG A 33 -17.27 7.94 -3.09
N ASP A 34 -17.33 7.17 -4.18
CA ASP A 34 -16.36 6.11 -4.47
C ASP A 34 -14.94 6.68 -4.56
N THR A 35 -14.74 7.79 -5.29
CA THR A 35 -13.43 8.47 -5.36
C THR A 35 -12.95 8.98 -3.99
N ALA A 36 -13.85 9.51 -3.16
CA ALA A 36 -13.47 9.99 -1.83
C ALA A 36 -13.06 8.85 -0.88
N ASP A 37 -13.70 7.69 -1.00
CA ASP A 37 -13.36 6.51 -0.21
C ASP A 37 -12.05 5.86 -0.72
N ASP A 38 -11.82 5.82 -2.03
CA ASP A 38 -10.54 5.40 -2.62
C ASP A 38 -9.37 6.29 -2.18
N LEU A 39 -9.55 7.62 -2.19
CA LEU A 39 -8.52 8.56 -1.72
C LEU A 39 -8.21 8.35 -0.24
N ARG A 40 -9.22 8.09 0.60
CA ARG A 40 -9.00 7.80 2.02
C ARG A 40 -8.25 6.49 2.22
N GLU A 41 -8.53 5.48 1.42
CA GLU A 41 -7.80 4.22 1.45
C GLU A 41 -6.35 4.39 0.99
N GLU A 42 -6.11 5.25 -0.01
CA GLU A 42 -4.77 5.57 -0.49
C GLU A 42 -3.95 6.38 0.53
N GLU A 43 -4.56 7.37 1.20
CA GLU A 43 -3.95 8.11 2.31
C GLU A 43 -3.61 7.18 3.48
N ALA A 44 -4.46 6.20 3.78
CA ALA A 44 -4.18 5.23 4.83
C ALA A 44 -2.92 4.39 4.51
N LYS A 45 -2.72 3.99 3.25
CA LYS A 45 -1.55 3.21 2.81
C LYS A 45 -0.26 4.02 2.69
N GLU A 46 -0.35 5.35 2.78
CA GLU A 46 0.76 6.26 2.52
C GLU A 46 1.93 6.04 3.49
N LEU A 47 1.67 5.76 4.77
CA LEU A 47 2.72 5.47 5.74
C LEU A 47 3.60 4.28 5.29
N ALA A 48 2.96 3.18 4.88
CA ALA A 48 3.65 1.97 4.44
C ALA A 48 4.44 2.23 3.14
N ARG A 49 3.88 3.03 2.21
CA ARG A 49 4.58 3.45 0.98
C ARG A 49 5.78 4.35 1.26
N GLN A 50 5.63 5.34 2.15
CA GLN A 50 6.70 6.23 2.56
C GLN A 50 7.86 5.45 3.16
N MET A 51 7.57 4.46 4.01
CA MET A 51 8.60 3.58 4.57
C MET A 51 9.37 2.82 3.49
N ALA A 52 8.68 2.25 2.49
CA ALA A 52 9.36 1.60 1.37
C ALA A 52 10.23 2.54 0.51
N GLY A 53 9.88 3.82 0.46
CA GLY A 53 10.62 4.86 -0.25
C GLY A 53 11.77 5.49 0.53
N THR A 54 12.00 5.11 1.78
CA THR A 54 13.12 5.66 2.59
C THR A 54 14.47 5.20 2.03
N PRO A 55 15.52 6.05 2.04
CA PRO A 55 16.86 5.66 1.58
C PRO A 55 17.42 4.38 2.23
N GLU A 56 17.01 4.10 3.45
CA GLU A 56 17.39 2.95 4.26
C GLU A 56 16.82 1.64 3.71
N LEU A 57 15.60 1.68 3.16
CA LEU A 57 14.89 0.50 2.62
C LEU A 57 14.85 0.48 1.09
N MET A 58 15.04 1.60 0.42
CA MET A 58 14.90 1.70 -1.03
C MET A 58 16.06 1.03 -1.78
N PHE A 59 15.72 0.33 -2.87
CA PHE A 59 16.71 -0.17 -3.83
C PHE A 59 16.93 0.86 -4.96
N SER A 60 18.15 1.40 -5.07
CA SER A 60 18.45 2.58 -5.90
C SER A 60 19.03 2.28 -7.30
N LYS A 61 19.05 1.02 -7.77
CA LYS A 61 19.64 0.69 -9.07
C LYS A 61 18.66 1.00 -10.21
N GLN A 62 19.17 1.54 -11.32
CA GLN A 62 18.46 1.75 -12.60
C GLN A 62 17.72 0.51 -13.15
N ALA A 63 17.97 -0.67 -12.60
CA ALA A 63 17.36 -1.94 -12.98
C ALA A 63 16.05 -2.26 -12.24
N SER A 64 15.55 -1.41 -11.33
CA SER A 64 14.22 -1.59 -10.75
C SER A 64 13.16 -1.02 -11.69
N PRO A 65 12.34 -1.86 -12.36
CA PRO A 65 11.19 -1.37 -13.12
C PRO A 65 10.06 -0.87 -12.21
N TYR A 66 10.22 -0.94 -10.88
CA TYR A 66 9.21 -0.62 -9.89
C TYR A 66 9.59 0.64 -9.09
N SER A 67 8.61 1.53 -8.90
CA SER A 67 8.72 2.77 -8.11
C SER A 67 8.73 2.54 -6.59
N SER A 68 8.35 1.34 -6.13
CA SER A 68 8.35 0.95 -4.72
C SER A 68 9.07 -0.40 -4.56
N SER A 69 10.40 -0.34 -4.52
CA SER A 69 11.27 -1.49 -4.34
C SER A 69 12.04 -1.41 -3.04
N VAL A 70 11.98 -2.48 -2.27
CA VAL A 70 12.64 -2.61 -0.98
C VAL A 70 13.85 -3.53 -1.13
N ASP A 71 15.01 -3.01 -0.75
CA ASP A 71 16.27 -3.75 -0.62
C ASP A 71 16.22 -4.61 0.65
N PHE A 72 16.07 -5.90 0.45
CA PHE A 72 15.92 -6.88 1.51
C PHE A 72 17.24 -7.17 2.23
N ASP A 73 18.38 -7.02 1.55
CA ASP A 73 19.71 -7.17 2.17
C ASP A 73 19.92 -6.03 3.18
N LYS A 74 19.59 -4.80 2.80
CA LYS A 74 19.58 -3.65 3.72
C LYS A 74 18.59 -3.85 4.84
N ALA A 75 17.33 -4.18 4.54
CA ALA A 75 16.30 -4.37 5.56
C ALA A 75 16.72 -5.43 6.59
N PHE A 76 17.31 -6.53 6.13
CA PHE A 76 17.81 -7.60 7.00
C PHE A 76 18.98 -7.14 7.86
N ALA A 77 19.94 -6.40 7.30
CA ALA A 77 21.02 -5.81 8.08
C ALA A 77 20.48 -4.83 9.15
N LEU A 78 19.53 -3.97 8.78
CA LEU A 78 18.88 -3.01 9.67
C LEU A 78 18.12 -3.69 10.81
N SER A 79 17.46 -4.83 10.54
CA SER A 79 16.74 -5.61 11.58
C SER A 79 17.66 -6.08 12.72
N LYS A 80 18.97 -6.17 12.49
CA LYS A 80 19.97 -6.57 13.50
C LYS A 80 20.52 -5.38 14.28
N MET A 81 20.28 -4.15 13.83
CA MET A 81 20.80 -2.93 14.46
C MET A 81 19.81 -2.39 15.49
N ASN A 82 20.21 -2.36 16.77
CA ASN A 82 19.34 -1.87 17.86
C ASN A 82 18.93 -0.39 17.72
N VAL A 83 19.70 0.42 17.00
CA VAL A 83 19.41 1.85 16.76
C VAL A 83 18.07 2.02 16.03
N TYR A 84 17.79 1.16 15.06
CA TYR A 84 16.56 1.25 14.26
C TYR A 84 15.36 0.62 14.95
N LYS A 85 15.57 -0.24 15.95
CA LYS A 85 14.50 -0.84 16.75
C LYS A 85 13.81 0.17 17.65
N ASN A 86 14.54 1.20 18.09
CA ASN A 86 14.06 2.16 19.08
C ASN A 86 14.04 3.58 18.52
N LYS A 87 12.84 4.08 18.23
CA LYS A 87 12.51 5.51 18.00
C LYS A 87 13.05 6.19 16.74
N TYR A 88 13.88 5.55 15.91
CA TYR A 88 14.40 6.20 14.71
C TYR A 88 13.28 6.62 13.72
N TRP A 89 12.35 5.71 13.41
CA TRP A 89 11.24 5.98 12.50
C TRP A 89 9.93 6.39 13.19
N ASN A 90 9.91 6.48 14.53
CA ASN A 90 8.69 6.72 15.31
C ASN A 90 7.52 5.80 14.91
N LEU A 91 7.82 4.50 14.76
CA LEU A 91 6.85 3.45 14.44
C LEU A 91 6.75 2.46 15.61
N ASP A 92 5.55 1.94 15.82
CA ASP A 92 5.31 0.83 16.73
C ASP A 92 5.48 -0.53 16.05
N TYR A 93 5.30 -0.57 14.73
CA TYR A 93 5.41 -1.79 13.95
C TYR A 93 5.99 -1.53 12.57
N LEU A 94 6.93 -2.38 12.15
CA LEU A 94 7.44 -2.39 10.78
C LEU A 94 7.83 -3.83 10.41
N MET A 95 7.16 -4.37 9.40
CA MET A 95 7.41 -5.72 8.88
C MET A 95 7.39 -5.73 7.36
N ILE A 96 8.28 -6.52 6.76
CA ILE A 96 8.25 -6.85 5.33
C ILE A 96 7.81 -8.31 5.19
N GLU A 97 6.82 -8.55 4.34
CA GLU A 97 6.29 -9.86 4.01
C GLU A 97 6.58 -10.20 2.56
N LYS A 98 7.14 -11.38 2.31
CA LYS A 98 7.16 -11.99 0.97
C LYS A 98 5.81 -12.64 0.69
N VAL A 99 5.13 -12.19 -0.35
CA VAL A 99 3.83 -12.72 -0.75
C VAL A 99 3.99 -13.86 -1.75
N TYR A 100 4.98 -13.77 -2.63
CA TYR A 100 5.25 -14.80 -3.64
C TYR A 100 6.75 -14.95 -3.92
N PRO A 101 7.27 -16.18 -4.05
CA PRO A 101 6.59 -17.47 -3.91
C PRO A 101 6.16 -17.72 -2.46
N SER A 102 5.10 -18.51 -2.27
CA SER A 102 4.59 -18.84 -0.94
C SER A 102 5.66 -19.66 -0.19
N SER A 103 6.55 -18.98 0.51
CA SER A 103 7.51 -19.60 1.40
C SER A 103 6.82 -20.15 2.64
N ILE A 104 7.52 -21.05 3.34
CA ILE A 104 7.11 -21.57 4.64
C ILE A 104 6.91 -20.37 5.59
N ASN A 105 5.90 -20.43 6.46
CA ASN A 105 5.54 -19.37 7.42
C ASN A 105 6.63 -19.21 8.50
N GLU A 106 7.80 -18.72 8.11
CA GLU A 106 8.95 -18.56 8.98
C GLU A 106 9.44 -17.11 8.99
N ASP A 107 9.80 -16.67 10.19
CA ASP A 107 10.52 -15.42 10.41
C ASP A 107 11.94 -15.52 9.87
N CYS A 108 12.44 -14.41 9.35
CA CYS A 108 13.79 -14.30 8.84
C CYS A 108 14.81 -14.31 9.98
N THR A 109 15.72 -15.27 9.91
CA THR A 109 16.88 -15.44 10.79
C THR A 109 18.16 -15.44 9.96
N SER A 110 19.32 -15.41 10.62
CA SER A 110 20.61 -15.57 9.93
C SER A 110 20.80 -16.94 9.27
N GLY A 111 20.00 -17.94 9.63
CA GLY A 111 20.11 -19.30 9.11
C GLY A 111 19.23 -19.58 7.89
N ASN A 112 18.11 -18.88 7.73
CA ASN A 112 17.16 -19.08 6.62
C ASN A 112 17.09 -17.89 5.65
N TYR A 113 17.81 -16.78 5.89
CA TYR A 113 17.91 -15.69 4.92
C TYR A 113 18.62 -16.15 3.64
N PRO A 114 18.12 -15.82 2.41
CA PRO A 114 16.97 -14.97 2.10
C PRO A 114 15.63 -15.73 1.95
N ASP A 115 15.59 -17.03 2.20
CA ASP A 115 14.43 -17.93 2.01
C ASP A 115 13.47 -17.93 3.22
N CYS A 116 12.93 -16.77 3.56
CA CYS A 116 12.01 -16.57 4.69
C CYS A 116 10.80 -15.73 4.27
N ARG A 117 9.69 -15.80 5.02
CA ARG A 117 8.44 -15.09 4.68
C ARG A 117 8.34 -13.71 5.33
N TYR A 118 8.66 -13.63 6.62
CA TYR A 118 8.45 -12.42 7.43
C TYR A 118 9.78 -11.86 7.92
N LEU A 119 10.06 -10.61 7.61
CA LEU A 119 11.16 -9.86 8.20
C LEU A 119 10.58 -8.77 9.10
N ILE A 120 10.70 -8.96 10.41
CA ILE A 120 10.26 -7.98 11.41
C ILE A 120 11.42 -7.04 11.72
N LEU A 121 11.23 -5.74 11.49
CA LEU A 121 12.22 -4.71 11.79
C LEU A 121 11.92 -4.07 13.16
N ILE A 122 10.65 -3.78 13.43
CA ILE A 122 10.16 -3.19 14.67
C ILE A 122 8.90 -3.94 15.10
N ASP A 123 8.87 -4.37 16.36
CA ASP A 123 7.65 -4.83 17.01
C ASP A 123 7.59 -4.35 18.47
N ASN A 124 6.87 -3.24 18.67
CA ASN A 124 6.56 -2.69 19.99
C ASN A 124 5.07 -2.88 20.36
N THR A 125 4.32 -3.60 19.52
CA THR A 125 2.84 -3.61 19.56
C THR A 125 2.24 -4.48 20.67
N ARG A 126 3.06 -5.30 21.34
CA ARG A 126 2.60 -6.33 22.30
C ARG A 126 1.46 -7.21 21.74
N GLY A 127 1.45 -7.43 20.41
CA GLY A 127 0.43 -8.23 19.71
C GLY A 127 -0.81 -7.45 19.25
N ASN A 128 -0.84 -6.13 19.38
CA ASN A 128 -1.92 -5.28 18.86
C ASN A 128 -1.55 -4.62 17.53
N TYR A 129 -1.98 -5.24 16.42
CA TYR A 129 -1.74 -4.74 15.06
C TYR A 129 -2.90 -3.90 14.50
N THR A 130 -3.78 -3.40 15.36
CA THR A 130 -4.94 -2.61 14.93
C THR A 130 -4.46 -1.29 14.34
N GLY A 131 -4.86 -0.99 13.10
CA GLY A 131 -4.44 0.23 12.39
C GLY A 131 -3.15 0.09 11.59
N THR A 132 -2.59 -1.12 11.48
CA THR A 132 -1.45 -1.39 10.59
C THR A 132 -1.83 -1.12 9.14
N GLN A 133 -1.01 -0.31 8.49
CA GLN A 133 -1.15 0.06 7.08
C GLN A 133 -0.28 -0.86 6.25
N THR A 134 -0.79 -1.30 5.11
CA THR A 134 -0.10 -2.25 4.23
C THR A 134 0.01 -1.70 2.82
N ALA A 135 1.21 -1.75 2.24
CA ALA A 135 1.45 -1.37 0.85
C ALA A 135 2.16 -2.49 0.08
N PRO A 136 1.79 -2.73 -1.20
CA PRO A 136 2.51 -3.67 -2.05
C PRO A 136 3.89 -3.10 -2.42
N VAL A 137 4.92 -3.96 -2.40
CA VAL A 137 6.30 -3.60 -2.72
C VAL A 137 6.98 -4.70 -3.51
N ALA A 138 7.97 -4.34 -4.34
CA ALA A 138 8.90 -5.30 -4.91
C ALA A 138 10.06 -5.54 -3.95
N ILE A 139 10.28 -6.77 -3.51
CA ILE A 139 11.38 -7.12 -2.62
C ILE A 139 12.57 -7.56 -3.47
N VAL A 140 13.75 -6.99 -3.19
CA VAL A 140 14.96 -7.19 -3.98
C VAL A 140 16.10 -7.64 -3.08
N TRP A 141 16.84 -8.67 -3.47
CA TRP A 141 18.11 -9.03 -2.84
C TRP A 141 19.09 -9.55 -3.87
N TRP A 142 20.35 -9.56 -3.50
CA TRP A 142 21.41 -10.10 -4.32
C TRP A 142 21.42 -11.64 -4.27
N ASP A 143 21.44 -12.27 -5.45
CA ASP A 143 21.60 -13.72 -5.59
C ASP A 143 22.77 -14.03 -6.56
N PRO A 144 23.86 -14.65 -6.08
CA PRO A 144 24.99 -15.02 -6.93
C PRO A 144 24.66 -16.07 -8.00
N LYS A 145 23.54 -16.80 -7.85
CA LYS A 145 23.14 -17.88 -8.76
C LYS A 145 22.38 -17.38 -9.98
N LEU A 146 22.08 -16.08 -10.08
CA LEU A 146 21.45 -15.49 -11.25
C LEU A 146 22.50 -15.14 -12.31
N GLU A 147 22.34 -15.65 -13.53
CA GLU A 147 23.21 -15.31 -14.68
C GLU A 147 22.72 -14.08 -15.47
N SER A 148 21.64 -13.42 -15.04
CA SER A 148 21.10 -12.22 -15.69
C SER A 148 21.75 -10.92 -15.20
N ILE A 149 21.69 -9.88 -16.03
CA ILE A 149 22.25 -8.53 -15.81
C ILE A 149 22.00 -8.04 -14.37
N GLY A 150 23.00 -8.18 -13.51
CA GLY A 150 23.05 -7.57 -12.19
C GLY A 150 22.85 -8.47 -10.97
N ASN A 151 22.64 -9.79 -11.10
CA ASN A 151 22.54 -10.73 -9.96
C ASN A 151 21.51 -10.34 -8.88
N TYR A 152 20.39 -9.73 -9.26
CA TYR A 152 19.31 -9.37 -8.32
C TYR A 152 18.05 -10.18 -8.59
N ARG A 153 17.46 -10.75 -7.54
CA ARG A 153 16.12 -11.34 -7.61
C ARG A 153 15.08 -10.34 -7.16
N PHE A 154 13.94 -10.37 -7.83
CA PHE A 154 12.76 -9.58 -7.51
C PHE A 154 11.62 -10.52 -7.14
N GLN A 155 10.94 -10.23 -6.03
CA GLN A 155 9.74 -10.94 -5.59
C GLN A 155 8.64 -9.96 -5.20
N LEU A 156 7.40 -10.45 -5.26
CA LEU A 156 6.25 -9.68 -4.81
C LEU A 156 6.15 -9.77 -3.29
N GLY A 157 6.00 -8.61 -2.67
CA GLY A 157 5.88 -8.49 -1.23
C GLY A 157 4.92 -7.41 -0.80
N ARG A 158 4.83 -7.26 0.52
CA ARG A 158 4.09 -6.22 1.20
C ARG A 158 4.94 -5.66 2.33
N ILE A 159 4.82 -4.37 2.56
CA ILE A 159 5.34 -3.73 3.75
C ILE A 159 4.17 -3.35 4.65
N HIS A 160 4.33 -3.58 5.94
CA HIS A 160 3.34 -3.35 6.97
C HIS A 160 3.93 -2.36 7.96
N ALA A 161 3.24 -1.25 8.22
CA ALA A 161 3.71 -0.18 9.11
C ALA A 161 2.60 0.28 10.05
N LEU A 162 2.95 0.54 11.31
CA LEU A 162 2.08 1.17 12.30
C LEU A 162 2.81 2.36 12.90
N ALA A 163 2.21 3.54 12.78
CA ALA A 163 2.72 4.76 13.40
C ALA A 163 2.71 4.63 14.92
N HIS A 164 3.71 5.22 15.58
CA HIS A 164 3.73 5.31 17.03
C HIS A 164 2.61 6.23 17.52
N ASP A 165 1.78 5.73 18.43
CA ASP A 165 0.74 6.53 19.10
C ASP A 165 1.26 7.01 20.47
N PRO A 166 1.63 8.30 20.62
CA PRO A 166 2.17 8.82 21.88
C PRO A 166 1.13 8.91 23.00
N THR A 167 -0.14 8.60 22.72
CA THR A 167 -1.24 8.66 23.71
C THR A 167 -1.50 7.33 24.43
N LYS A 168 -0.81 6.25 24.04
CA LYS A 168 -0.80 4.94 24.73
C LYS A 168 0.53 4.68 25.43
#